data_AF-A0AAW1L6U7-F1
#
_entry.id   AF-A0AAW1L6U7-F1
#
_cell.length_a   1.000
_cell.length_b   1.000
_cell.length_c   1.000
_cell.angle_alpha   90.00
_cell.angle_beta   90.00
_cell.angle_gamma   90.00
#
_symmetry.space_group_name_H-M   'P 1'
#
loop_
_entity.id
_entity.type
_entity.pdbx_description
1 polymer ?
#
loop_
_entity_poly.entity_id
_entity_poly.type
_entity_poly.pdbx_seq_one_letter_code
_entity_poly.pdbx_strand_id
1 'polypeptide(L)'
;MGGELLSQTKRIIIIGPSGSGKSTIAQEIIFGMERKSISEINYFLPNGNELEKDIQVIKELCKEAFIYFNIYRYEKDSIPNELRTHSLNIFDDAHKKTGITDLAEKIFTEGRHRQQHVIYIQQTGTFIPAGMKSSYSEIIIHKSIISDLENYININDKTINDCLENYGKTGFYTINKNGICYPTKLCDYKSFREYKNRLKAVGRNTEDDYKNNIRNLSCNS
;
A
#
# COMPACT_ATOMS: atom_id res chain seq x y z
N MET A 1 19.89 13.53 25.19
CA MET A 1 19.28 14.43 24.19
C MET A 1 18.68 13.56 23.11
N GLY A 2 17.37 13.34 23.17
CA GLY A 2 16.64 12.41 22.30
C GLY A 2 16.42 13.04 20.93
N GLY A 3 17.13 12.53 19.93
CA GLY A 3 16.89 12.86 18.54
C GLY A 3 15.56 12.26 18.09
N GLU A 4 14.74 13.09 17.45
CA GLU A 4 13.39 12.81 16.97
C GLU A 4 13.29 11.45 16.25
N LEU A 5 12.54 10.52 16.83
CA LEU A 5 11.79 9.54 16.05
C LEU A 5 10.70 10.32 15.31
N LEU A 6 11.06 11.03 14.24
CA LEU A 6 10.10 11.45 13.23
C LEU A 6 9.37 10.17 12.83
N SER A 7 8.08 10.08 13.18
CA SER A 7 7.30 8.91 12.81
C SER A 7 7.45 8.73 11.30
N GLN A 8 7.93 7.56 10.90
CA GLN A 8 8.13 7.28 9.50
C GLN A 8 6.79 6.87 8.92
N THR A 9 6.06 7.85 8.35
CA THR A 9 4.91 7.48 7.52
C THR A 9 5.40 6.73 6.28
N LYS A 10 4.66 5.67 5.92
CA LYS A 10 4.89 4.86 4.73
C LYS A 10 4.30 5.61 3.54
N ARG A 11 5.10 5.88 2.53
CA ARG A 11 4.73 6.58 1.28
C ARG A 11 5.19 5.72 0.12
N ILE A 12 4.34 4.76 -0.24
CA ILE A 12 4.71 3.65 -1.12
C ILE A 12 4.10 3.88 -2.49
N ILE A 13 4.90 3.73 -3.54
CA ILE A 13 4.41 3.71 -4.92
C ILE A 13 4.47 2.27 -5.41
N ILE A 14 3.41 1.75 -6.03
CA ILE A 14 3.36 0.40 -6.61
C ILE A 14 3.10 0.52 -8.11
N ILE A 15 4.01 0.01 -8.93
CA ILE A 15 3.95 0.12 -10.40
C ILE A 15 4.02 -1.27 -11.05
N GLY A 16 3.25 -1.50 -12.11
CA GLY A 16 3.28 -2.74 -12.88
C GLY A 16 2.08 -2.92 -13.81
N PRO A 17 2.16 -3.79 -14.82
CA PRO A 17 1.08 -3.96 -15.81
C PRO A 17 -0.24 -4.43 -15.17
N SER A 18 -1.34 -4.30 -15.90
CA SER A 18 -2.63 -4.87 -15.47
C SER A 18 -2.49 -6.38 -15.19
N GLY A 19 -3.18 -6.88 -14.17
CA GLY A 19 -3.13 -8.29 -13.77
C GLY A 19 -1.83 -8.75 -13.08
N SER A 20 -0.85 -7.86 -12.86
CA SER A 20 0.43 -8.26 -12.25
C SER A 20 0.36 -8.55 -10.74
N GLY A 21 -0.76 -8.24 -10.06
CA GLY A 21 -0.90 -8.46 -8.61
C GLY A 21 -0.62 -7.23 -7.73
N LYS A 22 -0.58 -6.01 -8.29
CA LYS A 22 -0.35 -4.77 -7.53
C LYS A 22 -1.32 -4.58 -6.36
N SER A 23 -2.62 -4.77 -6.59
CA SER A 23 -3.64 -4.61 -5.55
C SER A 23 -3.51 -5.69 -4.47
N THR A 24 -3.03 -6.88 -4.83
CA THR A 24 -2.67 -7.94 -3.88
C THR A 24 -1.50 -7.52 -2.99
N ILE A 25 -0.45 -6.92 -3.56
CA ILE A 25 0.67 -6.37 -2.77
C ILE A 25 0.18 -5.26 -1.83
N ALA A 26 -0.65 -4.35 -2.32
CA ALA A 26 -1.22 -3.30 -1.48
C ALA A 26 -2.00 -3.88 -0.28
N GLN A 27 -2.77 -4.94 -0.51
CA GLN A 27 -3.47 -5.67 0.56
C GLN A 27 -2.50 -6.28 1.57
N GLU A 28 -1.45 -6.93 1.12
CA GLU A 28 -0.45 -7.49 2.03
C GLU A 28 0.25 -6.42 2.86
N ILE A 29 0.55 -5.26 2.27
CA ILE A 29 1.08 -4.11 3.02
C ILE A 29 0.08 -3.67 4.08
N ILE A 30 -1.20 -3.50 3.72
CA ILE A 30 -2.27 -3.16 4.67
C ILE A 30 -2.28 -4.15 5.85
N PHE A 31 -2.10 -5.45 5.57
CA PHE A 31 -2.09 -6.49 6.61
C PHE A 31 -0.81 -6.54 7.44
N GLY A 32 0.35 -6.24 6.84
CA GLY A 32 1.64 -6.21 7.51
C GLY A 32 1.90 -4.93 8.32
N MET A 33 1.11 -3.87 8.13
CA MET A 33 1.25 -2.63 8.88
C MET A 33 0.81 -2.79 10.33
N GLU A 34 1.58 -2.19 11.26
CA GLU A 34 1.22 -2.16 12.68
C GLU A 34 -0.09 -1.40 12.88
N ARG A 35 -1.13 -2.11 13.33
CA ARG A 35 -2.49 -1.55 13.45
C ARG A 35 -2.60 -0.42 14.49
N LYS A 36 -1.67 -0.33 15.44
CA LYS A 36 -1.73 0.67 16.52
C LYS A 36 -1.57 2.12 16.05
N SER A 37 -1.02 2.34 14.86
CA SER A 37 -0.81 3.68 14.29
C SER A 37 -1.87 4.10 13.27
N ILE A 38 -2.82 3.23 12.92
CA ILE A 38 -3.82 3.47 11.88
C ILE A 38 -5.22 3.40 12.50
N SER A 39 -5.93 4.53 12.48
CA SER A 39 -7.32 4.65 12.91
C SER A 39 -8.32 4.55 11.76
N GLU A 40 -7.86 4.83 10.54
CA GLU A 40 -8.70 4.90 9.35
C GLU A 40 -7.95 4.41 8.11
N ILE A 41 -8.66 3.69 7.23
CA ILE A 41 -8.22 3.32 5.90
C ILE A 41 -9.19 3.93 4.88
N ASN A 42 -8.64 4.71 3.94
CA ASN A 42 -9.39 5.33 2.85
C ASN A 42 -8.93 4.69 1.53
N TYR A 43 -9.84 4.02 0.83
CA TYR A 43 -9.56 3.37 -0.44
C TYR A 43 -10.21 4.12 -1.60
N PHE A 44 -9.39 4.72 -2.45
CA PHE A 44 -9.77 5.53 -3.60
C PHE A 44 -9.58 4.72 -4.88
N LEU A 45 -10.65 4.37 -5.58
CA LEU A 45 -10.60 3.52 -6.78
C LEU A 45 -11.50 3.99 -7.92
N PRO A 46 -11.24 3.57 -9.17
CA PRO A 46 -12.12 3.84 -10.30
C PRO A 46 -13.45 3.09 -10.14
N ASN A 47 -14.45 3.43 -10.96
CA ASN A 47 -15.67 2.64 -11.03
C ASN A 47 -15.39 1.26 -11.63
N GLY A 48 -15.88 0.21 -10.97
CA GLY A 48 -15.72 -1.18 -11.40
C GLY A 48 -16.08 -2.19 -10.32
N ASN A 49 -16.35 -3.43 -10.74
CA ASN A 49 -16.82 -4.54 -9.88
C ASN A 49 -15.69 -5.51 -9.49
N GLU A 50 -14.52 -5.48 -10.15
CA GLU A 50 -13.51 -6.54 -10.02
C GLU A 50 -12.86 -6.62 -8.63
N LEU A 51 -12.68 -5.49 -7.94
CA LEU A 51 -12.05 -5.43 -6.62
C LEU A 51 -13.03 -5.59 -5.45
N GLU A 52 -14.33 -5.68 -5.71
CA GLU A 52 -15.36 -5.57 -4.66
C GLU A 52 -15.29 -6.74 -3.65
N LYS A 53 -14.95 -7.94 -4.12
CA LYS A 53 -14.76 -9.11 -3.26
C LYS A 53 -13.56 -8.97 -2.33
N ASP A 54 -12.46 -8.42 -2.82
CA ASP A 54 -11.25 -8.28 -2.01
C ASP A 54 -11.36 -7.10 -1.03
N ILE A 55 -11.98 -6.01 -1.47
CA ILE A 55 -12.32 -4.87 -0.60
C ILE A 55 -13.23 -5.32 0.55
N GLN A 56 -14.18 -6.22 0.29
CA GLN A 56 -15.04 -6.75 1.35
C GLN A 56 -14.24 -7.50 2.43
N VAL A 57 -13.18 -8.23 2.07
CA VAL A 57 -12.32 -8.91 3.04
C VAL A 57 -11.58 -7.89 3.91
N ILE A 58 -11.03 -6.83 3.31
CA ILE A 58 -10.36 -5.75 4.06
C ILE A 58 -11.35 -5.07 5.00
N LYS A 59 -12.58 -4.81 4.54
CA LYS A 59 -13.64 -4.19 5.34
C LYS A 59 -14.00 -4.98 6.58
N GLU A 60 -14.14 -6.32 6.47
CA GLU A 60 -14.40 -7.16 7.64
C GLU A 60 -13.23 -7.15 8.63
N LEU A 61 -12.00 -7.22 8.11
CA LEU A 61 -10.78 -7.11 8.92
C LEU A 61 -10.67 -5.79 9.68
N CYS A 62 -11.05 -4.69 9.06
CA CYS A 62 -11.05 -3.38 9.69
C CYS A 62 -12.06 -3.30 10.84
N LYS A 63 -13.24 -3.91 10.68
CA LYS A 63 -14.24 -3.97 11.76
C LYS A 63 -13.70 -4.68 12.99
N GLU A 64 -13.05 -5.83 12.82
CA GLU A 64 -12.44 -6.59 13.93
C GLU A 64 -11.32 -5.79 14.63
N ALA A 65 -10.60 -4.96 13.87
CA ALA A 65 -9.52 -4.13 14.38
C ALA A 65 -9.97 -2.76 14.92
N PHE A 66 -11.27 -2.45 14.90
CA PHE A 66 -11.82 -1.12 15.22
C PHE A 66 -11.21 0.01 14.35
N ILE A 67 -10.90 -0.30 13.09
CA ILE A 67 -10.39 0.64 12.10
C ILE A 67 -11.55 1.10 11.20
N TYR A 68 -11.70 2.41 11.01
CA TYR A 68 -12.67 2.94 10.05
C TYR A 68 -12.23 2.61 8.62
N PHE A 69 -13.12 2.05 7.80
CA PHE A 69 -12.82 1.70 6.42
C PHE A 69 -13.78 2.41 5.47
N ASN A 70 -13.24 3.35 4.69
CA ASN A 70 -13.97 4.15 3.72
C ASN A 70 -13.58 3.75 2.30
N ILE A 71 -14.56 3.74 1.40
CA ILE A 71 -14.37 3.50 -0.03
C ILE A 71 -14.86 4.74 -0.76
N TYR A 72 -14.02 5.25 -1.67
CA TYR A 72 -14.33 6.40 -2.52
C TYR A 72 -14.13 6.02 -3.99
N ARG A 73 -15.24 6.00 -4.74
CA ARG A 73 -15.28 5.73 -6.17
C ARG A 73 -15.28 7.03 -6.96
N TYR A 74 -14.36 7.16 -7.91
CA TYR A 74 -13.99 8.44 -8.55
C TYR A 74 -15.13 9.23 -9.20
N GLU A 75 -16.18 8.56 -9.69
CA GLU A 75 -17.31 9.24 -10.35
C GLU A 75 -18.62 9.14 -9.56
N LYS A 76 -18.65 8.42 -8.43
CA LYS A 76 -19.87 8.23 -7.63
C LYS A 76 -19.84 8.99 -6.32
N ASP A 77 -18.67 9.03 -5.68
CA ASP A 77 -18.55 9.52 -4.32
C ASP A 77 -17.97 10.93 -4.30
N SER A 78 -18.49 11.75 -3.39
CA SER A 78 -17.89 13.04 -3.07
C SER A 78 -16.53 12.81 -2.41
N ILE A 79 -15.48 13.30 -3.06
CA ILE A 79 -14.12 13.15 -2.55
C ILE A 79 -13.91 14.16 -1.42
N PRO A 80 -13.42 13.72 -0.24
CA PRO A 80 -13.16 14.63 0.86
C PRO A 80 -12.00 15.56 0.52
N ASN A 81 -12.14 16.85 0.86
CA ASN A 81 -11.07 17.83 0.68
C ASN A 81 -9.91 17.63 1.68
N GLU A 82 -10.19 16.99 2.82
CA GLU A 82 -9.21 16.64 3.84
C GLU A 82 -9.49 15.26 4.44
N LEU A 83 -8.41 14.54 4.74
CA LEU A 83 -8.45 13.23 5.39
C LEU A 83 -7.97 13.35 6.84
N ARG A 84 -8.43 12.41 7.68
CA ARG A 84 -8.07 12.38 9.09
C ARG A 84 -6.59 12.07 9.28
N THR A 85 -6.08 12.45 10.45
CA THR A 85 -4.75 12.03 10.92
C THR A 85 -4.72 10.54 11.22
N HIS A 86 -3.53 9.93 11.29
CA HIS A 86 -3.38 8.50 11.63
C HIS A 86 -4.17 7.61 10.68
N SER A 87 -4.01 7.84 9.37
CA SER A 87 -4.76 7.17 8.32
C SER A 87 -3.85 6.50 7.30
N LEU A 88 -4.35 5.47 6.64
CA LEU A 88 -3.74 4.85 5.48
C LEU A 88 -4.62 5.12 4.25
N ASN A 89 -4.03 5.76 3.25
CA ASN A 89 -4.75 6.25 2.08
C ASN A 89 -4.25 5.49 0.84
N ILE A 90 -5.11 4.69 0.22
CA ILE A 90 -4.76 3.88 -0.94
C ILE A 90 -5.40 4.49 -2.19
N PHE A 91 -4.59 4.80 -3.18
CA PHE A 91 -5.00 5.42 -4.43
C PHE A 91 -4.72 4.46 -5.59
N ASP A 92 -5.76 3.81 -6.12
CA ASP A 92 -5.65 2.85 -7.22
C ASP A 92 -6.01 3.50 -8.56
N ASP A 93 -5.05 3.65 -9.48
CA ASP A 93 -5.22 4.30 -10.78
C ASP A 93 -5.72 5.77 -10.68
N ALA A 94 -5.30 6.53 -9.67
CA ALA A 94 -5.74 7.91 -9.39
C ALA A 94 -5.62 8.90 -10.55
N HIS A 95 -4.70 8.68 -11.49
CA HIS A 95 -4.54 9.49 -12.71
C HIS A 95 -5.81 9.68 -13.54
N LYS A 96 -6.81 8.80 -13.37
CA LYS A 96 -8.12 8.88 -14.03
C LYS A 96 -8.96 10.07 -13.53
N LYS A 97 -8.58 10.72 -12.43
CA LYS A 97 -9.31 11.85 -11.85
C LYS A 97 -8.34 12.85 -11.21
N THR A 98 -8.20 14.04 -11.81
CA THR A 98 -7.25 15.08 -11.37
C THR A 98 -7.34 15.38 -9.87
N GLY A 99 -8.54 15.64 -9.33
CA GLY A 99 -8.69 15.94 -7.90
C GLY A 99 -8.27 14.80 -6.95
N ILE A 100 -8.28 13.54 -7.40
CA ILE A 100 -7.75 12.41 -6.62
C ILE A 100 -6.22 12.42 -6.67
N THR A 101 -5.66 12.70 -7.85
CA THR A 101 -4.21 12.79 -8.04
C THR A 101 -3.63 13.92 -7.19
N ASP A 102 -4.28 15.08 -7.15
CA ASP A 102 -3.88 16.24 -6.34
C ASP A 102 -3.92 15.91 -4.83
N LEU A 103 -4.99 15.24 -4.37
CA LEU A 103 -5.10 14.78 -2.99
C LEU A 103 -3.99 13.80 -2.62
N ALA A 104 -3.71 12.83 -3.50
CA ALA A 104 -2.64 11.87 -3.29
C ALA A 104 -1.28 12.57 -3.19
N GLU A 105 -0.98 13.51 -4.10
CA GLU A 105 0.29 14.24 -4.12
C GLU A 105 0.47 15.04 -2.84
N LYS A 106 -0.58 15.75 -2.41
CA LYS A 106 -0.61 16.49 -1.14
C LYS A 106 -0.30 15.58 0.06
N ILE A 107 -0.88 14.38 0.13
CA ILE A 107 -0.60 13.45 1.23
C ILE A 107 0.84 12.93 1.19
N PHE A 108 1.40 12.70 -0.01
CA PHE A 108 2.81 12.30 -0.14
C PHE A 108 3.78 13.38 0.37
N THR A 109 3.50 14.65 0.05
CA THR A 109 4.39 15.76 0.38
C THR A 109 4.20 16.23 1.83
N GLU A 110 2.96 16.35 2.30
CA GLU A 110 2.61 17.02 3.57
C GLU A 110 2.10 16.05 4.66
N GLY A 111 1.70 14.82 4.30
CA GLY A 111 0.99 13.90 5.20
C GLY A 111 1.81 13.39 6.40
N ARG A 112 3.15 13.56 6.38
CA ARG A 112 4.06 13.17 7.48
C ARG A 112 3.68 13.80 8.80
N HIS A 113 3.35 15.10 8.78
CA HIS A 113 2.98 15.86 9.97
C HIS A 113 1.65 15.41 10.57
N ARG A 114 0.82 14.70 9.78
CA ARG A 114 -0.50 14.22 10.16
C ARG A 114 -0.54 12.70 10.38
N GLN A 115 0.60 12.02 10.42
CA GLN A 115 0.64 10.55 10.53
C GLN A 115 -0.13 9.84 9.41
N GLN A 116 -0.10 10.40 8.20
CA GLN A 116 -0.80 9.84 7.04
C GLN A 116 0.16 8.96 6.25
N HIS A 117 -0.18 7.67 6.22
CA HIS A 117 0.41 6.69 5.33
C HIS A 117 -0.31 6.73 3.98
N VAL A 118 0.40 6.39 2.92
CA VAL A 118 -0.15 6.43 1.57
C VAL A 118 0.46 5.34 0.69
N ILE A 119 -0.40 4.70 -0.10
CA ILE A 119 -0.04 3.75 -1.15
C ILE A 119 -0.62 4.28 -2.46
N TYR A 120 0.23 4.50 -3.46
CA TYR A 120 -0.17 4.95 -4.79
C TYR A 120 0.08 3.83 -5.79
N ILE A 121 -0.99 3.29 -6.38
CA ILE A 121 -0.94 2.14 -7.28
C ILE A 121 -1.18 2.61 -8.70
N GLN A 122 -0.31 2.18 -9.62
CA GLN A 122 -0.38 2.62 -11.00
C GLN A 122 0.14 1.55 -11.97
N GLN A 123 -0.30 1.62 -13.23
CA GLN A 123 0.16 0.72 -14.29
C GLN A 123 1.54 1.10 -14.86
N THR A 124 1.80 2.39 -14.99
CA THR A 124 3.03 2.96 -15.55
C THR A 124 3.57 4.12 -14.71
N GLY A 125 4.88 4.33 -14.69
CA GLY A 125 5.49 5.46 -13.99
C GLY A 125 5.17 6.83 -14.58
N THR A 126 4.66 6.90 -15.82
CA THR A 126 4.29 8.16 -16.50
C THR A 126 3.31 9.01 -15.68
N PHE A 127 2.44 8.37 -14.91
CA PHE A 127 1.37 9.01 -14.15
C PHE A 127 1.73 9.28 -12.68
N ILE A 128 3.02 9.32 -12.35
CA ILE A 128 3.50 9.69 -11.02
C ILE A 128 3.72 11.21 -10.99
N PRO A 129 2.97 11.96 -10.15
CA PRO A 129 3.14 13.39 -10.00
C PRO A 129 4.55 13.78 -9.54
N ALA A 130 5.01 14.97 -9.93
CA ALA A 130 6.37 15.43 -9.68
C ALA A 130 6.73 15.44 -8.18
N GLY A 131 5.82 15.91 -7.32
CA GLY A 131 6.02 15.95 -5.87
C GLY A 131 6.14 14.56 -5.24
N MET A 132 5.56 13.51 -5.84
CA MET A 132 5.70 12.14 -5.37
C MET A 132 7.07 11.55 -5.70
N LYS A 133 7.65 11.91 -6.86
CA LYS A 133 8.94 11.37 -7.35
C LYS A 133 10.11 11.62 -6.40
N SER A 134 10.03 12.63 -5.53
CA SER A 134 11.05 12.94 -4.52
C SER A 134 10.61 12.65 -3.09
N SER A 135 9.33 12.31 -2.87
CA SER A 135 8.75 12.21 -1.53
C SER A 135 8.46 10.79 -1.07
N TYR A 136 8.54 9.80 -1.96
CA TYR A 136 8.32 8.38 -1.62
C TYR A 136 9.30 7.88 -0.55
N SER A 137 8.87 6.88 0.22
CA SER A 137 9.77 6.10 1.09
C SER A 137 10.26 4.84 0.38
N GLU A 138 9.37 4.20 -0.37
CA GLU A 138 9.61 2.95 -1.08
C GLU A 138 8.86 2.96 -2.42
N ILE A 139 9.43 2.31 -3.44
CA ILE A 139 8.77 1.99 -4.70
C ILE A 139 8.79 0.48 -4.85
N ILE A 140 7.64 -0.09 -5.14
CA ILE A 140 7.48 -1.50 -5.48
C ILE A 140 7.17 -1.58 -6.96
N ILE A 141 8.00 -2.29 -7.71
CA ILE A 141 7.95 -2.29 -9.16
C ILE A 141 7.95 -3.71 -9.72
N HIS A 142 7.02 -3.98 -10.64
CA HIS A 142 6.99 -5.25 -11.36
C HIS A 142 8.19 -5.37 -12.29
N LYS A 143 8.75 -6.59 -12.40
CA LYS A 143 9.98 -6.81 -13.17
C LYS A 143 9.94 -6.40 -14.63
N SER A 144 8.75 -6.41 -15.24
CA SER A 144 8.59 -6.10 -16.67
C SER A 144 8.73 -4.62 -17.02
N ILE A 145 8.78 -3.73 -16.03
CA ILE A 145 8.82 -2.27 -16.24
C ILE A 145 10.02 -1.62 -15.54
N ILE A 146 10.91 -2.41 -14.93
CA ILE A 146 12.04 -1.87 -14.16
C ILE A 146 13.06 -1.15 -15.04
N SER A 147 13.25 -1.60 -16.28
CA SER A 147 14.13 -0.96 -17.26
C SER A 147 13.73 0.48 -17.55
N ASP A 148 12.44 0.79 -17.44
CA ASP A 148 11.91 2.08 -17.83
C ASP A 148 11.82 3.04 -16.64
N LEU A 149 12.18 2.58 -15.42
CA LEU A 149 11.93 3.30 -14.17
C LEU A 149 12.67 4.64 -14.10
N GLU A 150 13.88 4.72 -14.66
CA GLU A 150 14.69 5.94 -14.76
C GLU A 150 13.94 7.09 -15.45
N ASN A 151 13.03 6.79 -16.38
CA ASN A 151 12.25 7.79 -17.10
C ASN A 151 11.19 8.45 -16.22
N TYR A 152 10.87 7.82 -15.09
CA TYR A 152 9.72 8.19 -14.28
C TYR A 152 10.10 8.67 -12.89
N ILE A 153 11.21 8.18 -12.33
CA ILE A 153 11.64 8.44 -10.96
C ILE A 153 13.15 8.67 -10.94
N ASN A 154 13.60 9.55 -10.04
CA ASN A 154 15.02 9.82 -9.85
C ASN A 154 15.72 8.66 -9.13
N ILE A 155 16.04 7.61 -9.88
CA ILE A 155 16.80 6.42 -9.46
C ILE A 155 17.99 6.28 -10.41
N ASN A 156 19.16 5.97 -9.86
CA ASN A 156 20.37 5.80 -10.67
C ASN A 156 20.40 4.42 -11.37
N ASP A 157 21.07 4.36 -12.52
CA ASP A 157 21.19 3.16 -13.36
C ASP A 157 21.82 1.99 -12.59
N LYS A 158 22.75 2.29 -11.67
CA LYS A 158 23.39 1.28 -10.84
C LYS A 158 22.36 0.51 -10.00
N THR A 159 21.44 1.21 -9.35
CA THR A 159 20.35 0.57 -8.57
C THR A 159 19.48 -0.31 -9.46
N ILE A 160 19.16 0.13 -10.68
CA ILE A 160 18.35 -0.63 -11.63
C ILE A 160 19.08 -1.91 -12.06
N ASN A 161 20.36 -1.79 -12.42
CA ASN A 161 21.20 -2.92 -12.80
C ASN A 161 21.38 -3.90 -11.63
N ASP A 162 21.64 -3.39 -10.43
CA ASP A 162 21.74 -4.20 -9.21
C ASP A 162 20.44 -4.99 -8.96
N CYS A 163 19.26 -4.39 -9.19
CA CYS A 163 17.98 -5.11 -9.11
C CYS A 163 17.88 -6.25 -10.13
N LEU A 164 18.21 -5.95 -11.38
CA LEU A 164 18.06 -6.87 -12.51
C LEU A 164 19.01 -8.08 -12.38
N GLU A 165 20.27 -7.83 -12.03
CA GLU A 165 21.30 -8.86 -11.89
C GLU A 165 21.04 -9.78 -10.69
N ASN A 166 20.69 -9.21 -9.54
CA ASN A 166 20.58 -9.99 -8.31
C ASN A 166 19.22 -10.71 -8.17
N TYR A 167 18.17 -10.21 -8.81
CA TYR A 167 16.80 -10.63 -8.51
C TYR A 167 15.93 -10.93 -9.73
N GLY A 168 16.48 -10.96 -10.96
CA GLY A 168 15.79 -11.09 -12.25
C GLY A 168 14.70 -12.18 -12.41
N LYS A 169 14.56 -13.10 -11.46
CA LYS A 169 13.52 -14.14 -11.42
C LYS A 169 12.26 -13.76 -10.62
N THR A 170 12.30 -12.74 -9.75
CA THR A 170 11.15 -12.40 -8.86
C THR A 170 10.15 -11.49 -9.53
N GLY A 171 8.86 -11.58 -9.17
CA GLY A 171 7.78 -10.80 -9.80
C GLY A 171 7.88 -9.28 -9.53
N PHE A 172 8.19 -8.90 -8.29
CA PHE A 172 8.29 -7.49 -7.88
C PHE A 172 9.56 -7.21 -7.07
N TYR A 173 10.10 -6.02 -7.28
CA TYR A 173 11.24 -5.48 -6.54
C TYR A 173 10.79 -4.31 -5.68
N THR A 174 11.38 -4.15 -4.51
CA THR A 174 11.23 -2.96 -3.68
C THR A 174 12.53 -2.17 -3.71
N ILE A 175 12.43 -0.87 -3.99
CA ILE A 175 13.54 0.09 -3.98
C ILE A 175 13.20 1.13 -2.92
N ASN A 176 14.05 1.26 -1.89
CA ASN A 176 13.84 2.30 -0.88
C ASN A 176 14.41 3.65 -1.34
N LYS A 177 14.13 4.72 -0.60
CA LYS A 177 14.63 6.08 -0.89
C LYS A 177 16.16 6.21 -0.98
N ASN A 178 16.92 5.25 -0.46
CA ASN A 178 18.39 5.24 -0.52
C ASN A 178 18.90 4.50 -1.76
N GLY A 179 18.01 4.05 -2.66
CA GLY A 179 18.39 3.29 -3.85
C GLY A 179 18.79 1.84 -3.57
N ILE A 180 18.46 1.30 -2.38
CA ILE A 180 18.70 -0.12 -2.08
C ILE A 180 17.55 -0.94 -2.65
N CYS A 181 17.89 -1.91 -3.47
CA CYS A 181 16.95 -2.82 -4.10
C CYS A 181 16.92 -4.19 -3.42
N TYR A 182 15.73 -4.77 -3.27
CA TYR A 182 15.54 -6.12 -2.76
C TYR A 182 14.26 -6.75 -3.32
N PRO A 183 14.15 -8.09 -3.36
CA PRO A 183 12.91 -8.76 -3.71
C PRO A 183 11.80 -8.31 -2.76
N THR A 184 10.63 -8.02 -3.31
CA THR A 184 9.46 -7.72 -2.47
C THR A 184 9.11 -8.98 -1.71
N LYS A 185 9.41 -9.01 -0.42
CA LYS A 185 9.00 -10.08 0.47
C LYS A 185 7.53 -9.89 0.77
N LEU A 186 6.71 -10.65 0.07
CA LEU A 186 5.30 -10.79 0.38
C LEU A 186 5.18 -11.43 1.77
N CYS A 187 4.34 -10.85 2.63
CA CYS A 187 4.04 -11.46 3.92
C CYS A 187 3.46 -12.85 3.63
N ASP A 188 3.97 -13.87 4.30
CA ASP A 188 3.72 -15.27 3.98
C ASP A 188 2.21 -15.53 3.81
N TYR A 189 1.76 -15.59 2.56
CA TYR A 189 0.35 -15.59 2.12
C TYR A 189 -0.45 -16.73 2.74
N LYS A 190 0.27 -17.72 3.29
CA LYS A 190 -0.25 -18.81 4.10
C LYS A 190 -1.07 -18.31 5.29
N SER A 191 -0.61 -17.30 6.01
CA SER A 191 -1.33 -16.74 7.17
C SER A 191 -2.61 -16.00 6.76
N PHE A 192 -2.62 -15.33 5.60
CA PHE A 192 -3.84 -14.73 5.04
C PHE A 192 -4.82 -15.78 4.50
N ARG A 193 -4.35 -16.81 3.80
CA ARG A 193 -5.20 -17.91 3.32
C ARG A 193 -5.78 -18.69 4.50
N GLU A 194 -4.98 -18.95 5.53
CA GLU A 194 -5.41 -19.57 6.77
C GLU A 194 -6.42 -18.69 7.50
N TYR A 195 -6.21 -17.38 7.58
CA TYR A 195 -7.17 -16.45 8.14
C TYR A 195 -8.48 -16.38 7.32
N LYS A 196 -8.40 -16.28 5.99
CA LYS A 196 -9.56 -16.34 5.08
C LYS A 196 -10.31 -17.66 5.19
N ASN A 197 -9.59 -18.76 5.39
CA ASN A 197 -10.17 -20.08 5.63
C ASN A 197 -10.81 -20.16 7.03
N ARG A 198 -10.21 -19.54 8.05
CA ARG A 198 -10.81 -19.40 9.39
C ARG A 198 -12.09 -18.58 9.33
N LEU A 199 -12.10 -17.40 8.70
CA LEU A 199 -13.32 -16.60 8.54
C LEU A 199 -14.44 -17.36 7.82
N LYS A 200 -14.10 -18.17 6.81
CA LYS A 200 -15.07 -19.05 6.13
C LYS A 200 -15.57 -20.19 7.01
N ALA A 201 -14.71 -20.74 7.87
CA ALA A 201 -15.04 -21.84 8.76
C ALA A 201 -15.85 -21.42 9.99
N VAL A 202 -15.72 -20.16 10.42
CA VAL A 202 -16.20 -19.71 11.74
C VAL A 202 -17.64 -19.20 11.73
N GLY A 203 -18.26 -18.86 10.59
CA GLY A 203 -19.70 -18.59 10.54
C GLY A 203 -20.26 -17.72 11.68
N ARG A 204 -19.52 -16.66 12.08
CA ARG A 204 -19.72 -15.77 13.25
C ARG A 204 -19.61 -16.42 14.64
N ASN A 205 -18.60 -15.98 15.41
CA ASN A 205 -18.66 -15.44 16.78
C ASN A 205 -17.24 -15.50 17.40
N THR A 206 -16.41 -14.46 17.27
CA THR A 206 -15.01 -14.52 17.75
C THR A 206 -14.52 -13.20 18.34
N GLU A 207 -14.91 -12.94 19.57
CA GLU A 207 -14.23 -11.95 20.42
C GLU A 207 -13.18 -12.63 21.33
N ASP A 208 -13.42 -13.88 21.74
CA ASP A 208 -12.54 -14.65 22.64
C ASP A 208 -11.36 -15.36 21.93
N ASP A 209 -11.55 -15.81 20.69
CA ASP A 209 -10.46 -16.43 19.90
C ASP A 209 -9.37 -15.43 19.49
N TYR A 210 -9.70 -14.13 19.47
CA TYR A 210 -8.79 -13.06 19.06
C TYR A 210 -7.70 -12.77 20.08
N LYS A 211 -8.05 -12.73 21.39
CA LYS A 211 -7.10 -12.43 22.47
C LYS A 211 -5.98 -13.46 22.59
N ASN A 212 -6.24 -14.71 22.19
CA ASN A 212 -5.27 -15.80 22.27
C ASN A 212 -4.35 -15.89 21.04
N ASN A 213 -4.76 -15.42 19.86
CA ASN A 213 -3.99 -15.61 18.62
C ASN A 213 -3.06 -14.44 18.25
N ILE A 214 -3.36 -13.20 18.64
CA ILE A 214 -2.48 -12.05 18.34
C ILE A 214 -1.14 -12.09 19.06
N ARG A 215 -1.03 -12.79 20.20
CA ARG A 215 0.27 -12.98 20.88
C ARG A 215 1.29 -13.78 20.06
N ASN A 216 0.84 -14.52 19.03
CA ASN A 216 1.71 -15.43 18.26
C ASN A 216 1.98 -14.97 16.81
N LEU A 217 1.45 -13.82 16.39
CA LEU A 217 1.71 -13.25 15.07
C LEU A 217 2.70 -12.08 15.19
N SER A 218 3.89 -12.34 15.74
CA SER A 218 5.05 -11.53 15.44
C SER A 218 5.59 -12.01 14.09
N CYS A 219 5.50 -11.19 13.04
CA CYS A 219 6.34 -11.38 11.87
C CYS A 219 7.78 -11.39 12.35
N ASN A 220 8.45 -12.55 12.26
CA ASN A 220 9.87 -12.67 12.60
C ASN A 220 10.64 -11.63 11.80
N SER A 221 11.24 -10.69 12.52
CA SER A 221 12.11 -9.62 12.03
C SER A 221 13.36 -10.20 11.39
#